data_AF-A0A6M2CVI0-F1
#
_entry.id   AF-A0A6M2CVI0-F1
#
_cell.length_a   1.000
_cell.length_b   1.000
_cell.length_c   1.000
_cell.angle_alpha   90.00
_cell.angle_beta   90.00
_cell.angle_gamma   90.00
#
_symmetry.space_group_name_H-M   'P 1'
#
loop_
_entity.id
_entity.type
_entity.pdbx_description
1 polymer ?
#
loop_
_entity_poly.entity_id
_entity_poly.type
_entity_poly.pdbx_seq_one_letter_code
_entity_poly.pdbx_strand_id
1 'polypeptide(L)'
;LESRNIDVEGNTMIDNLSRGSLKFPQPCTVHMVLVTTLVVEKLTKGENAKAFLASNNQRGIVSSITTSLLGDVKQETCENGHTSETIVRHVVRVATNVALNNFCRLRNDTIQSTAQKKADRKIKTLNKK
;
A
#
# COMPACT_ATOMS: atom_id res chain seq x y z
N LEU A 1 -21.29 27.84 8.87
CA LEU A 1 -20.51 26.72 8.28
C LEU A 1 -19.25 27.35 7.70
N GLU A 2 -18.21 27.45 8.51
CA GLU A 2 -16.96 28.08 8.12
C GLU A 2 -16.21 27.16 7.15
N SER A 3 -15.99 27.68 5.94
CA SER A 3 -15.14 27.08 4.92
C SER A 3 -13.71 27.01 5.46
N ARG A 4 -13.29 25.83 5.90
CA ARG A 4 -11.89 25.56 6.24
C ARG A 4 -11.07 25.55 4.95
N ASN A 5 -10.45 26.68 4.62
CA ASN A 5 -9.32 26.72 3.70
C ASN A 5 -8.16 25.96 4.37
N ILE A 6 -7.97 24.71 3.97
CA ILE A 6 -6.77 23.94 4.31
C ILE A 6 -5.71 24.37 3.30
N ASP A 7 -4.64 24.98 3.78
CA ASP A 7 -3.50 25.40 2.97
C ASP A 7 -2.87 24.16 2.28
N VAL A 8 -2.94 24.12 0.95
CA VAL A 8 -2.69 22.93 0.11
C VAL A 8 -1.22 22.92 -0.34
N GLU A 9 -0.27 22.80 0.59
CA GLU A 9 1.15 22.60 0.21
C GLU A 9 1.63 21.14 0.36
N GLY A 10 0.79 20.22 0.82
CA GLY A 10 1.20 18.84 1.13
C GLY A 10 0.83 17.73 0.13
N ASN A 11 -0.03 17.98 -0.86
CA ASN A 11 -0.70 16.93 -1.64
C ASN A 11 -0.62 17.09 -3.17
N THR A 12 0.27 17.93 -3.69
CA THR A 12 0.32 18.33 -5.11
C THR A 12 0.30 17.16 -6.11
N MET A 13 0.94 16.02 -5.82
CA MET A 13 0.86 14.83 -6.70
C MET A 13 -0.55 14.21 -6.74
N ILE A 14 -1.26 14.18 -5.60
CA ILE A 14 -2.62 13.64 -5.51
C ILE A 14 -3.60 14.64 -6.14
N ASP A 15 -3.36 15.95 -5.95
CA ASP A 15 -4.17 17.01 -6.55
C ASP A 15 -4.12 16.94 -8.08
N ASN A 16 -2.93 16.75 -8.64
CA ASN A 16 -2.73 16.61 -10.09
C ASN A 16 -3.37 15.34 -10.69
N LEU A 17 -3.68 14.33 -9.87
CA LEU A 17 -4.38 13.12 -10.30
C LEU A 17 -5.90 13.24 -10.17
N SER A 18 -6.40 14.20 -9.37
CA SER A 18 -7.82 14.40 -9.16
C SER A 18 -8.42 15.25 -10.28
N ARG A 19 -9.50 14.78 -10.91
CA ARG A 19 -10.31 15.58 -11.85
C ARG A 19 -11.40 16.39 -11.12
N GLY A 20 -11.13 16.80 -9.89
CA GLY A 20 -12.05 17.61 -9.07
C GLY A 20 -13.19 16.86 -8.38
N SER A 21 -13.27 15.53 -8.49
CA SER A 21 -14.36 14.72 -7.92
C SER A 21 -13.93 13.73 -6.83
N LEU A 22 -12.62 13.58 -6.58
CA LEU A 22 -12.13 12.73 -5.49
C LEU A 22 -12.16 13.50 -4.16
N LYS A 23 -12.77 12.91 -3.13
CA LYS A 23 -12.58 13.38 -1.75
C LYS A 23 -11.14 13.09 -1.34
N PHE A 24 -10.39 14.12 -0.96
CA PHE A 24 -9.02 13.95 -0.50
C PHE A 24 -9.01 13.28 0.89
N PRO A 25 -8.19 12.23 1.07
CA PRO A 25 -8.03 11.62 2.38
C PRO A 25 -7.37 12.63 3.34
N GLN A 26 -7.71 12.52 4.62
CA GLN A 26 -7.01 13.28 5.67
C GLN A 26 -5.51 12.93 5.65
N PRO A 27 -4.60 13.88 5.95
CA PRO A 27 -3.16 13.64 5.98
C PRO A 27 -2.74 12.46 6.86
N CYS A 28 -3.42 12.24 7.99
CA CYS A 28 -3.18 11.09 8.86
C CYS A 28 -3.43 9.76 8.12
N THR A 29 -4.48 9.67 7.30
CA THR A 29 -4.79 8.49 6.49
C THR A 29 -3.73 8.24 5.42
N VAL A 30 -3.24 9.31 4.77
CA VAL A 30 -2.13 9.20 3.81
C VAL A 30 -0.88 8.67 4.51
N HIS A 31 -0.54 9.22 5.68
CA HIS A 31 0.59 8.78 6.48
C HIS A 31 0.48 7.29 6.88
N MET A 32 -0.70 6.84 7.34
CA MET A 32 -0.94 5.43 7.67
C MET A 32 -0.71 4.49 6.48
N VAL A 33 -1.22 4.86 5.30
CA VAL A 33 -1.04 4.07 4.07
C VAL A 33 0.42 4.05 3.64
N LEU A 34 1.12 5.18 3.74
CA LEU A 34 2.53 5.29 3.40
C LEU A 34 3.39 4.40 4.31
N VAL A 35 3.22 4.48 5.63
CA VAL A 35 3.94 3.64 6.60
C VAL A 35 3.67 2.17 6.33
N THR A 36 2.41 1.79 6.08
CA THR A 36 2.04 0.40 5.74
C THR A 36 2.79 -0.08 4.50
N THR A 37 2.85 0.76 3.46
CA THR A 37 3.52 0.43 2.20
C THR A 37 5.02 0.23 2.41
N LEU A 38 5.68 1.14 3.16
CA LEU A 38 7.10 1.03 3.49
C LEU A 38 7.42 -0.22 4.30
N VAL A 39 6.56 -0.60 5.24
CA VAL A 39 6.70 -1.86 6.00
C VAL A 39 6.69 -3.07 5.06
N VAL A 40 5.72 -3.14 4.14
CA VAL A 40 5.66 -4.22 3.15
C VAL A 40 6.91 -4.23 2.28
N GLU A 41 7.38 -3.08 1.81
CA GLU A 41 8.60 -3.01 0.99
C GLU A 41 9.84 -3.49 1.75
N LYS A 42 10.03 -3.06 2.99
CA LYS A 42 11.16 -3.48 3.82
C LYS A 42 11.12 -4.97 4.15
N LEU A 43 9.93 -5.50 4.42
CA LEU A 43 9.75 -6.93 4.68
C LEU A 43 9.93 -7.78 3.43
N THR A 44 9.79 -7.22 2.22
CA THR A 44 9.86 -7.98 0.96
C THR A 44 11.16 -7.81 0.18
N LYS A 45 11.95 -6.75 0.44
CA LYS A 45 13.17 -6.41 -0.33
C LYS A 45 14.49 -6.50 0.46
N GLY A 46 14.51 -7.13 1.64
CA GLY A 46 15.71 -7.21 2.49
C GLY A 46 15.99 -8.61 3.05
N GLU A 47 16.85 -8.68 4.07
CA GLU A 47 17.23 -9.91 4.78
C GLU A 47 16.01 -10.66 5.35
N ASN A 48 14.96 -9.92 5.70
CA ASN A 48 13.71 -10.46 6.24
C ASN A 48 12.81 -11.11 5.19
N ALA A 49 13.08 -10.94 3.89
CA ALA A 49 12.17 -11.35 2.82
C ALA A 49 11.88 -12.86 2.83
N LYS A 50 12.91 -13.69 3.02
CA LYS A 50 12.73 -15.14 3.02
C LYS A 50 11.84 -15.59 4.19
N ALA A 51 12.10 -15.10 5.39
CA ALA A 51 11.32 -15.43 6.58
C ALA A 51 9.89 -14.89 6.50
N PHE A 52 9.72 -13.65 6.04
CA PHE A 52 8.41 -13.03 5.87
C PHE A 52 7.54 -13.78 4.86
N LEU A 53 8.09 -14.10 3.69
CA LEU A 53 7.37 -14.81 2.64
C LEU A 53 7.03 -16.26 3.03
N ALA A 54 7.81 -16.87 3.92
CA ALA A 54 7.52 -18.21 4.46
C ALA A 54 6.52 -18.22 5.63
N SER A 55 6.12 -17.05 6.14
CA SER A 55 5.17 -16.97 7.24
C SER A 55 3.74 -17.35 6.81
N ASN A 56 2.90 -17.76 7.76
CA ASN A 56 1.48 -18.09 7.49
C ASN A 56 0.54 -16.90 7.73
N ASN A 57 1.05 -15.78 8.26
CA ASN A 57 0.24 -14.63 8.66
C ASN A 57 0.93 -13.29 8.33
N GLN A 58 1.29 -13.09 7.06
CA GLN A 58 1.92 -11.87 6.56
C GLN A 58 1.09 -10.63 6.92
N ARG A 59 -0.23 -10.72 6.79
CA ARG A 59 -1.15 -9.61 7.11
C ARG A 59 -1.04 -9.21 8.57
N GLY A 60 -1.08 -10.17 9.49
CA GLY A 60 -0.95 -9.90 10.92
C GLY A 60 0.40 -9.27 11.27
N ILE A 61 1.49 -9.77 10.67
CA ILE A 61 2.84 -9.24 10.87
C ILE A 61 2.90 -7.77 10.42
N VAL A 62 2.47 -7.48 9.19
CA VAL A 62 2.47 -6.11 8.65
C VAL A 62 1.62 -5.20 9.50
N SER A 63 0.36 -5.57 9.78
CA SER A 63 -0.54 -4.73 10.57
C SER A 63 0.00 -4.48 11.97
N SER A 64 0.59 -5.48 12.64
CA SER A 64 1.19 -5.31 13.97
C SER A 64 2.36 -4.33 13.93
N ILE A 65 3.30 -4.51 13.01
CA ILE A 65 4.47 -3.63 12.89
C ILE A 65 4.03 -2.21 12.55
N THR A 66 3.12 -2.05 11.59
CA THR A 66 2.60 -0.75 11.20
C THR A 66 1.91 -0.04 12.37
N THR A 67 1.03 -0.71 13.12
CA THR A 67 0.37 -0.11 14.28
C THR A 67 1.39 0.30 15.34
N SER A 68 2.41 -0.52 15.61
CA SER A 68 3.49 -0.15 16.55
C SER A 68 4.29 1.07 16.10
N LEU A 69 4.53 1.23 14.79
CA LEU A 69 5.27 2.38 14.24
C LEU A 69 4.44 3.67 14.19
N LEU A 70 3.12 3.56 14.05
CA LEU A 70 2.24 4.72 14.04
C LEU A 70 2.13 5.35 15.45
N GLY A 71 2.23 4.55 16.52
CA GLY A 71 2.09 5.05 17.88
C GLY A 71 0.69 5.65 18.13
N ASP A 72 0.61 6.71 18.95
CA ASP A 72 -0.64 7.40 19.31
C ASP A 72 -1.13 8.36 18.21
N VAL A 73 -1.33 7.87 16.99
CA VAL A 73 -2.04 8.64 15.96
C VAL A 73 -3.46 8.90 16.45
N LYS A 74 -3.74 10.17 16.76
CA LYS A 74 -5.07 10.64 17.14
C LYS A 74 -5.85 11.02 15.89
N GLN A 75 -6.90 10.27 15.63
CA GLN A 75 -7.92 10.57 14.64
C GLN A 75 -9.19 10.98 15.37
N GLU A 76 -9.89 11.97 14.84
CA GLU A 76 -11.18 12.40 15.40
C GLU A 76 -12.19 11.25 15.35
N THR A 77 -13.04 11.16 16.37
CA THR A 77 -14.17 10.23 16.38
C THR A 77 -15.03 10.51 15.16
N CYS A 78 -15.34 9.48 14.38
CA CYS A 78 -16.12 9.68 13.16
C CYS A 78 -17.61 9.91 13.48
N GLU A 79 -18.38 10.38 12.50
CA GLU A 79 -19.83 10.65 12.62
C GLU A 79 -20.65 9.42 13.08
N ASN A 80 -20.11 8.21 12.90
CA ASN A 80 -20.71 6.94 13.33
C ASN A 80 -20.25 6.49 14.73
N GLY A 81 -19.51 7.32 15.47
CA GLY A 81 -19.05 7.02 16.84
C GLY A 81 -17.85 6.08 16.93
N HIS A 82 -17.14 5.79 15.82
CA HIS A 82 -15.93 4.97 15.88
C HIS A 82 -14.78 5.74 16.55
N THR A 83 -14.13 5.10 17.51
CA THR A 83 -12.94 5.63 18.18
C THR A 83 -11.75 5.73 17.23
N SER A 84 -10.80 6.61 17.54
CA SER A 84 -9.52 6.73 16.83
C SER A 84 -8.85 5.36 16.59
N GLU A 85 -8.78 4.54 17.63
CA GLU A 85 -8.18 3.20 17.55
C GLU A 85 -8.88 2.30 16.53
N THR A 86 -10.21 2.34 16.50
CA THR A 86 -11.01 1.55 15.56
C THR A 86 -10.75 1.98 14.13
N ILE A 87 -10.67 3.30 13.88
CA ILE A 87 -10.42 3.85 12.54
C ILE A 87 -9.00 3.50 12.09
N VAL A 88 -7.99 3.73 12.93
CA VAL A 88 -6.59 3.40 12.64
C VAL A 88 -6.45 1.92 12.30
N ARG A 89 -7.02 1.04 13.12
CA ARG A 89 -6.99 -0.42 12.89
C ARG A 89 -7.64 -0.79 11.56
N HIS A 90 -8.75 -0.14 11.21
CA HIS A 90 -9.44 -0.39 9.95
C HIS A 90 -8.61 0.07 8.74
N VAL A 91 -8.09 1.30 8.78
CA VAL A 91 -7.24 1.86 7.72
C VAL A 91 -6.01 1.00 7.51
N VAL A 92 -5.28 0.66 8.57
CA VAL A 92 -4.08 -0.19 8.50
C VAL A 92 -4.41 -1.56 7.91
N ARG A 93 -5.53 -2.17 8.31
CA ARG A 93 -5.96 -3.47 7.77
C ARG A 93 -6.23 -3.40 6.26
N VAL A 94 -6.95 -2.37 5.81
CA VAL A 94 -7.25 -2.17 4.38
C VAL A 94 -5.96 -1.88 3.60
N ALA A 95 -5.14 -0.95 4.08
CA ALA A 95 -3.85 -0.62 3.48
C ALA A 95 -2.94 -1.85 3.37
N THR A 96 -2.89 -2.68 4.41
CA THR A 96 -2.10 -3.92 4.42
C THR A 96 -2.55 -4.87 3.31
N ASN A 97 -3.86 -5.10 3.19
CA ASN A 97 -4.41 -5.96 2.14
C ASN A 97 -4.07 -5.44 0.74
N VAL A 98 -4.23 -4.12 0.51
CA VAL A 98 -3.93 -3.50 -0.78
C VAL A 98 -2.44 -3.61 -1.10
N ALA A 99 -1.57 -3.28 -0.15
CA ALA A 99 -0.12 -3.33 -0.35
C ALA A 99 0.38 -4.75 -0.65
N LEU A 100 -0.10 -5.76 0.09
CA LEU A 100 0.26 -7.16 -0.15
C LEU A 100 -0.28 -7.67 -1.49
N ASN A 101 -1.52 -7.33 -1.86
CA ASN A 101 -2.08 -7.70 -3.15
C ASN A 101 -1.29 -7.06 -4.30
N ASN A 102 -0.91 -5.78 -4.17
CA ASN A 102 -0.09 -5.09 -5.15
C ASN A 102 1.30 -5.72 -5.28
N PHE A 103 1.92 -6.08 -4.16
CA PHE A 103 3.19 -6.82 -4.17
C PHE A 103 3.07 -8.14 -4.94
N CYS A 104 2.04 -8.94 -4.66
CA CYS A 104 1.81 -10.20 -5.37
C CYS A 104 1.57 -9.99 -6.86
N ARG A 105 0.76 -8.99 -7.25
CA ARG A 105 0.52 -8.64 -8.66
C ARG A 105 1.82 -8.27 -9.37
N LEU A 106 2.58 -7.32 -8.83
CA LEU A 106 3.85 -6.88 -9.42
C LEU A 106 4.84 -8.04 -9.59
N ARG A 107 4.91 -8.95 -8.61
CA ARG A 107 5.76 -10.13 -8.69
C ARG A 107 5.28 -11.09 -9.79
N ASN A 108 3.98 -11.32 -9.89
CA ASN A 108 3.39 -12.17 -10.92
C ASN A 108 3.60 -11.59 -12.32
N ASP A 109 3.40 -10.28 -12.49
CA ASP A 109 3.63 -9.57 -13.75
C ASP A 109 5.11 -9.70 -14.19
N THR A 110 6.03 -9.62 -13.23
CA THR A 110 7.47 -9.83 -13.49
C THR A 110 7.75 -11.26 -13.98
N ILE A 111 7.14 -12.27 -13.36
CA ILE A 111 7.28 -13.68 -13.75
C ILE A 111 6.70 -13.90 -15.15
N GLN A 112 5.50 -13.41 -15.41
CA GLN A 112 4.82 -13.55 -16.70
C GLN A 112 5.58 -12.84 -17.82
N SER A 113 6.05 -11.61 -17.59
CA SER A 113 6.84 -10.89 -18.59
C SER A 113 8.15 -11.60 -18.95
N THR A 114 8.79 -12.24 -17.96
CA THR A 114 10.01 -13.03 -18.18
C THR A 114 9.71 -14.31 -18.96
N ALA A 115 8.62 -14.99 -18.62
CA ALA A 115 8.17 -16.18 -19.33
C ALA A 115 7.84 -15.87 -20.80
N GLN A 116 7.12 -14.78 -21.06
CA GLN A 116 6.78 -14.34 -22.41
C GLN A 116 8.04 -14.03 -23.23
N LYS A 117 8.98 -13.24 -22.67
CA LYS A 117 10.27 -12.95 -23.33
C LYS A 117 11.03 -14.22 -23.70
N LYS A 118 10.97 -15.26 -22.85
CA LYS A 118 11.61 -16.56 -23.12
C LYS A 118 10.89 -17.32 -24.24
N ALA A 119 9.56 -17.29 -24.28
CA ALA A 119 8.76 -17.90 -25.34
C ALA A 119 9.03 -17.22 -26.70
N ASP A 120 9.03 -15.87 -26.73
CA ASP A 120 9.30 -15.09 -27.94
C ASP A 120 10.70 -15.38 -28.50
N ARG A 121 11.70 -15.53 -27.62
CA ARG A 121 13.05 -15.92 -28.03
C ARG A 121 13.07 -17.30 -28.69
N LYS A 122 12.38 -18.29 -28.13
CA LYS A 122 12.29 -19.64 -28.72
C LYS A 122 11.63 -19.62 -30.10
N ILE A 123 10.51 -18.91 -30.26
CA ILE A 123 9.81 -18.77 -31.54
C ILE A 123 10.72 -18.12 -32.59
N LYS A 124 11.44 -17.04 -32.22
CA LYS A 124 12.39 -16.38 -33.11
C LYS A 124 13.55 -17.28 -33.54
N THR A 125 14.01 -18.20 -32.69
CA THR A 125 15.05 -19.17 -33.05
C THR A 125 14.51 -20.25 -34.01
N LEU A 126 13.26 -20.69 -33.82
CA LEU A 126 12.63 -21.69 -34.68
C LEU A 126 12.32 -21.14 -36.09
N ASN A 127 11.86 -19.88 -36.18
CA ASN A 127 11.54 -19.23 -37.47
C ASN A 127 12.77 -18.78 -38.28
N LYS A 128 13.98 -18.99 -37.77
CA LYS A 128 15.24 -18.69 -38.48
C LYS A 128 15.85 -19.91 -39.18
N LYS A 129 15.21 -21.08 -39.08
CA LYS A 129 15.53 -22.29 -39.85
C LYS A 129 14.52 -22.44 -40.97
#